data_AF-A0A1X7VFI8-F1
#
_entry.id   AF-A0A1X7VFI8-F1
#
_cell.length_a   1.000
_cell.length_b   1.000
_cell.length_c   1.000
_cell.angle_alpha   90.00
_cell.angle_beta   90.00
_cell.angle_gamma   90.00
#
_symmetry.space_group_name_H-M   'P 1'
#
loop_
_entity.id
_entity.type
_entity.pdbx_description
1 polymer ?
#
loop_
_entity_poly.entity_id
_entity_poly.type
_entity_poly.pdbx_seq_one_letter_code
_entity_poly.pdbx_strand_id
1 'polypeptide(L)'
;MLLGLVIIALFFEVNNVASVCPSPDCASCNRKPQISVYHQYCCLPENNGNKFELRKNDVVTRFLCPAKGLPYEGVCQEVRGPLYHSCSEVLESFPNATSGYYNITQSNGSIVSVYCDMEGEACDGSRGWMRIAYTNMTQPNATCPQGLFQYDFNNETLCDRNHLESGNGCSATFFSSSGFNYRKVCGKVRGYQYGCVDGIYFNNGIVIDSIDNAYVDGVSITHGNNPRQHIWTFAAGDQEYNNGQYDCPCNTNSAETTPSYVGDDYYCESGASALCHVINYFPDDPLWDGQECDHLESPCCVSSSLPWFVKALNKGTTDDIELRICTSEGYPNEATPLDIIEIYIK
;
A
#
# COMPACT_ATOMS: atom_id res chain seq x y z
N MET A 1 -3.61 74.93 -25.98
CA MET A 1 -2.84 74.23 -24.93
C MET A 1 -3.77 73.20 -24.30
N LEU A 2 -3.74 71.97 -24.79
CA LEU A 2 -4.31 70.78 -24.16
C LEU A 2 -3.59 69.59 -24.78
N LEU A 3 -2.66 68.99 -24.01
CA LEU A 3 -2.05 67.71 -24.35
C LEU A 3 -3.00 66.60 -23.87
N GLY A 4 -3.56 65.83 -24.79
CA GLY A 4 -4.20 64.55 -24.49
C GLY A 4 -3.22 63.41 -24.76
N LEU A 5 -2.83 62.69 -23.72
CA LEU A 5 -2.04 61.47 -23.83
C LEU A 5 -2.82 60.41 -24.64
N VAL A 6 -2.24 59.96 -25.75
CA VAL A 6 -2.67 58.75 -26.45
C VAL A 6 -1.92 57.57 -25.83
N ILE A 7 -2.64 56.70 -25.11
CA ILE A 7 -2.12 55.41 -24.65
C ILE A 7 -2.21 54.44 -25.82
N ILE A 8 -1.06 54.11 -26.42
CA ILE A 8 -0.94 53.07 -27.44
C ILE A 8 -0.72 51.74 -26.73
N ALA A 9 -1.75 50.89 -26.68
CA ALA A 9 -1.62 49.50 -26.27
C ALA A 9 -1.05 48.69 -27.45
N LEU A 10 0.24 48.38 -27.41
CA LEU A 10 0.88 47.46 -28.35
C LEU A 10 0.56 46.02 -27.91
N PHE A 11 -0.38 45.38 -28.61
CA PHE A 11 -0.52 43.93 -28.60
C PHE A 11 0.57 43.35 -29.49
N PHE A 12 1.60 42.75 -28.90
CA PHE A 12 2.50 41.87 -29.65
C PHE A 12 1.90 40.46 -29.61
N GLU A 13 1.37 40.00 -30.74
CA GLU A 13 1.33 38.56 -31.02
C GLU A 13 2.78 38.09 -31.06
N VAL A 14 3.18 37.31 -30.06
CA VAL A 14 4.45 36.59 -30.09
C VAL A 14 4.26 35.46 -31.09
N ASN A 15 4.46 35.76 -32.37
CA ASN A 15 4.86 34.74 -33.32
C ASN A 15 6.17 34.15 -32.82
N ASN A 16 6.14 32.85 -32.56
CA ASN A 16 7.26 32.02 -32.11
C ASN A 16 8.59 32.50 -32.67
N VAL A 17 9.41 33.13 -31.84
CA VAL A 17 10.86 33.13 -32.02
C VAL A 17 11.43 32.19 -30.97
N ALA A 18 11.07 30.91 -31.10
CA ALA A 18 12.09 29.90 -30.93
C ALA A 18 13.23 30.29 -31.88
N SER A 19 14.47 30.21 -31.44
CA SER A 19 15.62 30.31 -32.34
C SER A 19 15.57 29.14 -33.33
N VAL A 20 14.78 29.29 -34.39
CA VAL A 20 14.70 28.39 -35.52
C VAL A 20 15.78 28.86 -36.49
N CYS A 21 16.71 27.96 -36.81
CA CYS A 21 17.68 28.14 -37.88
C CYS A 21 16.98 28.65 -39.15
N PRO A 22 17.32 29.84 -39.67
CA PRO A 22 16.81 30.26 -40.97
C PRO A 22 17.71 29.64 -42.05
N SER A 23 17.52 28.35 -42.35
CA SER A 23 18.13 27.70 -43.52
C SER A 23 17.42 26.37 -43.83
N PRO A 24 17.17 26.01 -45.10
CA PRO A 24 16.50 24.76 -45.47
C PRO A 24 17.28 23.46 -45.18
N ASP A 25 18.53 23.55 -44.72
CA ASP A 25 19.36 22.37 -44.44
C ASP A 25 19.75 22.29 -42.96
N CYS A 26 19.02 21.49 -42.18
CA CYS A 26 19.33 21.19 -40.78
C CYS A 26 19.43 19.68 -40.54
N ALA A 27 20.46 19.05 -41.12
CA ALA A 27 20.88 17.70 -40.75
C ALA A 27 21.96 17.68 -39.63
N SER A 28 22.29 18.82 -39.01
CA SER A 28 23.47 18.95 -38.13
C SER A 28 23.27 19.71 -36.81
N CYS A 29 22.04 19.98 -36.38
CA CYS A 29 21.81 20.62 -35.07
C CYS A 29 21.83 19.62 -33.90
N ASN A 30 23.04 19.20 -33.49
CA ASN A 30 23.28 18.43 -32.26
C ASN A 30 23.37 19.34 -31.00
N ARG A 31 22.40 20.24 -30.78
CA ARG A 31 22.31 20.97 -29.50
C ARG A 31 21.08 20.51 -28.73
N LYS A 32 21.31 19.87 -27.58
CA LYS A 32 20.26 19.65 -26.57
C LYS A 32 19.60 21.00 -26.24
N PRO A 33 18.26 21.07 -26.18
CA PRO A 33 17.59 22.31 -25.80
C PRO A 33 18.04 22.73 -24.39
N GLN A 34 18.44 23.98 -24.22
CA GLN A 34 18.76 24.49 -22.88
C GLN A 34 17.46 24.74 -22.12
N ILE A 35 17.32 24.09 -20.97
CA ILE A 35 16.20 24.28 -20.05
C ILE A 35 16.17 25.75 -19.61
N SER A 36 15.12 26.48 -20.00
CA SER A 36 14.95 27.88 -19.59
C SER A 36 14.23 27.99 -18.25
N VAL A 37 14.36 29.13 -17.57
CA VAL A 37 13.65 29.44 -16.31
C VAL A 37 12.13 29.34 -16.47
N TYR A 38 11.62 29.62 -17.69
CA TYR A 38 10.22 29.37 -18.04
C TYR A 38 9.85 27.90 -17.95
N HIS A 39 10.66 27.00 -18.48
CA HIS A 39 10.40 25.57 -18.37
C HIS A 39 10.56 25.09 -16.91
N GLN A 40 11.57 25.57 -16.18
CA GLN A 40 11.73 25.22 -14.75
C GLN A 40 10.49 25.58 -13.91
N TYR A 41 9.85 26.72 -14.21
CA TYR A 41 8.68 27.19 -13.47
C TYR A 41 7.36 26.58 -13.99
N CYS A 42 7.11 26.69 -15.29
CA CYS A 42 5.83 26.30 -15.91
C CYS A 42 5.72 24.80 -16.23
N CYS A 43 6.81 24.02 -16.10
CA CYS A 43 6.71 22.57 -16.10
C CYS A 43 6.29 22.02 -14.73
N LEU A 44 5.94 22.81 -13.72
CA LEU A 44 5.32 22.31 -12.48
C LEU A 44 3.78 22.45 -12.58
N PRO A 45 2.98 21.39 -12.34
CA PRO A 45 1.52 21.46 -12.47
C PRO A 45 0.88 22.54 -11.57
N GLU A 46 1.47 22.76 -10.38
CA GLU A 46 1.06 23.78 -9.41
C GLU A 46 1.12 25.21 -9.98
N ASN A 47 1.91 25.42 -11.02
CA ASN A 47 2.10 26.70 -11.68
C ASN A 47 1.19 26.89 -12.90
N ASN A 48 0.30 25.95 -13.22
CA ASN A 48 -0.63 26.08 -14.33
C ASN A 48 -1.52 27.32 -14.17
N GLY A 49 -1.57 28.16 -15.21
CA GLY A 49 -2.29 29.44 -15.21
C GLY A 49 -1.65 30.55 -14.35
N ASN A 50 -0.56 30.27 -13.63
CA ASN A 50 0.17 31.28 -12.88
C ASN A 50 1.09 32.11 -13.79
N LYS A 51 1.40 33.32 -13.32
CA LYS A 51 2.31 34.25 -13.99
C LYS A 51 3.53 34.52 -13.10
N PHE A 52 4.69 34.72 -13.71
CA PHE A 52 5.90 35.12 -13.00
C PHE A 52 6.69 36.16 -13.80
N GLU A 53 7.53 36.91 -13.10
CA GLU A 53 8.32 38.01 -13.68
C GLU A 53 9.82 37.72 -13.51
N LEU A 54 10.59 37.90 -14.57
CA LEU A 54 12.06 37.90 -14.51
C LEU A 54 12.58 39.30 -14.79
N ARG A 55 13.47 39.77 -13.93
CA ARG A 55 14.10 41.08 -14.06
C ARG A 55 15.57 40.91 -14.41
N LYS A 56 15.99 41.46 -15.55
CA LYS A 56 17.39 41.44 -16.01
C LYS A 56 17.74 42.77 -16.66
N ASN A 57 18.78 43.44 -16.14
CA ASN A 57 19.28 44.73 -16.66
C ASN A 57 18.17 45.77 -16.89
N ASP A 58 17.36 46.03 -15.86
CA ASP A 58 16.21 46.95 -15.87
C ASP A 58 15.06 46.61 -16.84
N VAL A 59 15.13 45.48 -17.54
CA VAL A 59 14.01 44.93 -18.31
C VAL A 59 13.26 43.90 -17.45
N VAL A 60 11.93 44.06 -17.35
CA VAL A 60 11.03 43.08 -16.73
C VAL A 60 10.35 42.27 -17.83
N THR A 61 10.56 40.96 -17.83
CA THR A 61 9.87 40.03 -18.73
C THR A 61 8.82 39.27 -17.95
N ARG A 62 7.58 39.33 -18.40
CA ARG A 62 6.44 38.59 -17.83
C ARG A 62 6.22 37.30 -18.60
N PHE A 63 6.06 36.22 -17.86
CA PHE A 63 5.74 34.91 -18.40
C PHE A 63 4.39 34.44 -17.85
N LEU A 64 3.63 33.76 -18.70
CA LEU A 64 2.36 33.12 -18.35
C LEU A 64 2.48 31.63 -18.62
N CYS A 65 2.22 30.81 -17.61
CA CYS A 65 2.16 29.36 -17.78
C CYS A 65 0.85 28.97 -18.48
N PRO A 66 0.83 27.88 -19.27
CA PRO A 66 -0.39 27.36 -19.86
C PRO A 66 -1.45 27.09 -18.78
N ALA A 67 -2.71 27.44 -19.06
CA ALA A 67 -3.82 27.15 -18.15
C ALA A 67 -4.19 25.65 -18.13
N LYS A 68 -3.85 24.93 -19.21
CA LYS A 68 -3.98 23.47 -19.36
C LYS A 68 -2.83 22.95 -20.21
N GLY A 69 -2.33 21.75 -19.89
CA GLY A 69 -1.21 21.11 -20.58
C GLY A 69 0.17 21.63 -20.13
N LEU A 70 1.23 21.06 -20.69
CA LEU A 70 2.62 21.42 -20.40
C LEU A 70 3.23 22.28 -21.51
N PRO A 71 4.11 23.24 -21.17
CA PRO A 71 4.89 23.94 -22.18
C PRO A 71 5.88 22.99 -22.85
N TYR A 72 5.69 22.69 -24.13
CA TYR A 72 6.49 21.74 -24.93
C TYR A 72 6.91 20.46 -24.16
N GLU A 73 6.07 19.43 -24.31
CA GLU A 73 6.10 18.18 -23.56
C GLU A 73 7.50 17.55 -23.42
N GLY A 74 8.31 17.56 -24.48
CA GLY A 74 9.68 17.01 -24.46
C GLY A 74 10.67 17.74 -23.54
N VAL A 75 10.59 19.07 -23.42
CA VAL A 75 11.47 19.82 -22.49
C VAL A 75 10.94 19.71 -21.06
N CYS A 76 9.62 19.66 -20.86
CA CYS A 76 9.09 19.41 -19.52
C CYS A 76 9.40 18.01 -18.99
N GLN A 77 9.53 17.00 -19.87
CA GLN A 77 10.03 15.69 -19.47
C GLN A 77 11.50 15.74 -19.04
N GLU A 78 12.35 16.51 -19.73
CA GLU A 78 13.75 16.71 -19.29
C GLU A 78 13.84 17.48 -17.96
N VAL A 79 12.93 18.43 -17.71
CA VAL A 79 12.87 19.21 -16.45
C VAL A 79 12.32 18.40 -15.28
N ARG A 80 11.30 17.57 -15.52
CA ARG A 80 10.67 16.71 -14.49
C ARG A 80 11.49 15.47 -14.16
N GLY A 81 12.50 15.16 -14.95
CA GLY A 81 13.10 13.83 -14.97
C GLY A 81 12.15 12.81 -15.62
N PRO A 82 12.62 11.57 -15.83
CA PRO A 82 11.76 10.50 -16.33
C PRO A 82 10.57 10.30 -15.38
N LEU A 83 9.35 10.39 -15.93
CA LEU A 83 8.13 10.11 -15.19
C LEU A 83 7.94 8.60 -15.16
N TYR A 84 8.03 8.01 -13.98
CA TYR A 84 7.74 6.60 -13.74
C TYR A 84 6.36 6.45 -13.13
N HIS A 85 5.61 5.45 -13.56
CA HIS A 85 4.28 5.12 -13.04
C HIS A 85 4.29 3.93 -12.08
N SER A 86 5.43 3.24 -11.95
CA SER A 86 5.62 2.18 -10.95
C SER A 86 7.09 1.97 -10.61
N CYS A 87 7.37 1.30 -9.48
CA CYS A 87 8.72 0.84 -9.15
C CYS A 87 9.28 -0.14 -10.20
N SER A 88 8.42 -0.91 -10.85
CA SER A 88 8.82 -1.81 -11.93
C SER A 88 9.34 -1.03 -13.15
N GLU A 89 8.71 0.08 -13.53
CA GLU A 89 9.20 0.94 -14.62
C GLU A 89 10.53 1.63 -14.28
N VAL A 90 10.72 2.03 -13.02
CA VAL A 90 12.02 2.54 -12.54
C VAL A 90 13.09 1.47 -12.76
N LEU A 91 12.80 0.22 -12.38
CA LEU A 91 13.74 -0.89 -12.49
C LEU A 91 14.04 -1.29 -13.94
N GLU A 92 13.05 -1.22 -14.83
CA GLU A 92 13.24 -1.43 -16.27
C GLU A 92 14.18 -0.38 -16.87
N SER A 93 14.08 0.87 -16.41
CA SER A 93 14.93 1.97 -16.85
C SER A 93 16.32 1.96 -16.21
N PHE A 94 16.39 1.53 -14.95
CA PHE A 94 17.60 1.44 -14.15
C PHE A 94 17.70 0.06 -13.47
N PRO A 95 18.21 -0.96 -14.16
CA PRO A 95 18.29 -2.33 -13.61
C PRO A 95 19.13 -2.46 -12.33
N ASN A 96 19.99 -1.48 -12.06
CA ASN A 96 20.84 -1.39 -10.87
C ASN A 96 20.25 -0.45 -9.79
N ALA A 97 18.98 -0.03 -9.93
CA ALA A 97 18.28 0.70 -8.90
C ALA A 97 18.29 -0.09 -7.58
N THR A 98 18.42 0.64 -6.48
CA THR A 98 18.45 0.11 -5.10
C THR A 98 17.18 0.51 -4.36
N SER A 99 16.86 -0.19 -3.29
CA SER A 99 15.66 0.05 -2.50
C SER A 99 15.67 1.43 -1.91
N GLY A 100 14.49 2.05 -1.84
CA GLY A 100 14.36 3.39 -1.30
C GLY A 100 13.11 4.09 -1.79
N TYR A 101 13.01 5.38 -1.48
CA TYR A 101 11.88 6.19 -1.89
C TYR A 101 12.10 6.77 -3.28
N TYR A 102 11.12 6.55 -4.16
CA TYR A 102 11.09 7.05 -5.53
C TYR A 102 9.86 7.93 -5.75
N ASN A 103 10.00 8.92 -6.63
CA ASN A 103 8.90 9.75 -7.07
C ASN A 103 8.14 9.04 -8.20
N ILE A 104 6.92 8.61 -7.92
CA ILE A 104 6.06 7.89 -8.85
C ILE A 104 4.87 8.78 -9.25
N THR A 105 4.60 8.83 -10.54
CA THR A 105 3.58 9.67 -11.16
C THR A 105 2.26 8.90 -11.22
N GLN A 106 1.24 9.44 -10.55
CA GLN A 106 -0.11 8.92 -10.58
C GLN A 106 -0.78 9.14 -11.95
N SER A 107 -1.88 8.42 -12.21
CA SER A 107 -2.70 8.57 -13.41
C SER A 107 -3.28 9.98 -13.60
N ASN A 108 -3.50 10.72 -12.50
CA ASN A 108 -3.95 12.11 -12.52
C ASN A 108 -2.81 13.14 -12.76
N GLY A 109 -1.56 12.67 -12.92
CA GLY A 109 -0.37 13.48 -13.14
C GLY A 109 0.28 14.05 -11.88
N SER A 110 -0.25 13.75 -10.68
CA SER A 110 0.41 14.09 -9.42
C SER A 110 1.60 13.16 -9.15
N ILE A 111 2.52 13.59 -8.28
CA ILE A 111 3.71 12.81 -7.93
C ILE A 111 3.61 12.45 -6.46
N VAL A 112 3.78 11.17 -6.15
CA VAL A 112 3.85 10.65 -4.79
C VAL A 112 5.20 9.97 -4.55
N SER A 113 5.71 10.10 -3.33
CA SER A 113 6.93 9.40 -2.90
C SER A 113 6.54 8.03 -2.36
N VAL A 114 7.03 6.97 -2.99
CA VAL A 114 6.70 5.57 -2.66
C VAL A 114 7.98 4.81 -2.38
N TYR A 115 7.99 3.96 -1.36
CA TYR A 115 9.11 3.05 -1.13
C TYR A 115 9.05 1.90 -2.14
N CYS A 116 10.14 1.72 -2.88
CA CYS A 116 10.32 0.63 -3.81
C CYS A 116 11.24 -0.44 -3.23
N ASP A 117 10.78 -1.68 -3.21
CA ASP A 117 11.66 -2.84 -3.06
C ASP A 117 12.31 -3.14 -4.43
N MET A 118 13.61 -2.83 -4.58
CA MET A 118 14.34 -3.04 -5.83
C MET A 118 15.29 -4.24 -5.75
N GLU A 119 15.40 -4.88 -4.61
CA GLU A 119 16.35 -5.96 -4.33
C GLU A 119 15.60 -7.30 -4.30
N GLY A 120 14.30 -7.27 -4.04
CA GLY A 120 13.48 -8.47 -3.87
C GLY A 120 13.69 -9.07 -2.49
N GLU A 121 13.78 -8.23 -1.46
CA GLU A 121 13.84 -8.71 -0.07
C GLU A 121 12.46 -9.04 0.48
N ALA A 122 11.39 -8.47 -0.10
CA ALA A 122 10.01 -8.78 0.24
C ALA A 122 9.39 -9.79 -0.73
N CYS A 123 8.24 -10.33 -0.33
CA CYS A 123 7.34 -11.07 -1.23
C CYS A 123 7.94 -12.39 -1.76
N ASP A 124 7.91 -12.57 -3.08
CA ASP A 124 8.38 -13.74 -3.81
C ASP A 124 9.84 -13.62 -4.28
N GLY A 125 10.59 -12.66 -3.72
CA GLY A 125 11.94 -12.33 -4.19
C GLY A 125 11.97 -11.60 -5.54
N SER A 126 10.81 -11.27 -6.12
CA SER A 126 10.78 -10.45 -7.33
C SER A 126 10.98 -8.97 -6.98
N ARG A 127 11.65 -8.25 -7.87
CA ARG A 127 12.03 -6.85 -7.69
C ARG A 127 10.94 -5.91 -8.19
N GLY A 128 10.94 -4.64 -7.76
CA GLY A 128 10.07 -3.58 -8.28
C GLY A 128 8.69 -3.50 -7.63
N TRP A 129 8.56 -3.86 -6.35
CA TRP A 129 7.30 -3.73 -5.58
C TRP A 129 7.13 -2.33 -4.99
N MET A 130 5.90 -1.82 -4.96
CA MET A 130 5.53 -0.55 -4.33
C MET A 130 4.94 -0.80 -2.94
N ARG A 131 5.57 -0.28 -1.87
CA ARG A 131 5.02 -0.40 -0.52
C ARG A 131 3.91 0.60 -0.29
N ILE A 132 2.75 0.13 0.15
CA ILE A 132 1.58 0.96 0.47
C ILE A 132 1.19 0.93 1.95
N ALA A 133 1.68 -0.06 2.71
CA ALA A 133 1.48 -0.14 4.15
C ALA A 133 2.79 -0.51 4.84
N TYR A 134 3.10 0.17 5.95
CA TYR A 134 4.20 -0.17 6.83
C TYR A 134 3.85 0.24 8.26
N THR A 135 3.65 -0.75 9.12
CA THR A 135 3.52 -0.61 10.57
C THR A 135 4.51 -1.56 11.21
N ASN A 136 5.31 -1.06 12.14
CA ASN A 136 6.21 -1.86 12.93
C ASN A 136 6.21 -1.32 14.37
N MET A 137 5.36 -1.91 15.22
CA MET A 137 5.16 -1.47 16.61
C MET A 137 6.38 -1.72 17.51
N THR A 138 7.35 -2.51 17.06
CA THR A 138 8.64 -2.68 17.76
C THR A 138 9.53 -1.42 17.64
N GLN A 139 9.22 -0.51 16.72
CA GLN A 139 9.99 0.72 16.53
C GLN A 139 9.57 1.82 17.53
N PRO A 140 10.53 2.64 18.01
CA PRO A 140 10.22 3.76 18.89
C PRO A 140 9.24 4.75 18.25
N ASN A 141 8.19 5.12 19.00
CA ASN A 141 7.12 6.04 18.56
C ASN A 141 6.26 5.53 17.40
N ALA A 142 6.26 4.21 17.12
CA ALA A 142 5.26 3.63 16.24
C ALA A 142 3.86 3.81 16.84
N THR A 143 2.87 3.99 15.97
CA THR A 143 1.46 4.15 16.34
C THR A 143 0.61 3.29 15.44
N CYS A 144 -0.49 2.79 15.97
CA CYS A 144 -1.41 1.99 15.17
C CYS A 144 -2.01 2.77 13.99
N PRO A 145 -2.20 2.11 12.84
CA PRO A 145 -2.92 2.68 11.70
C PRO A 145 -4.31 3.19 12.10
N GLN A 146 -4.77 4.24 11.43
CA GLN A 146 -6.08 4.80 11.69
C GLN A 146 -7.17 3.73 11.55
N GLY A 147 -8.02 3.62 12.57
CA GLY A 147 -9.10 2.63 12.64
C GLY A 147 -8.74 1.40 13.50
N LEU A 148 -7.46 1.17 13.79
CA LEU A 148 -7.00 0.23 14.81
C LEU A 148 -6.67 0.97 16.10
N PHE A 149 -6.64 0.22 17.20
CA PHE A 149 -6.49 0.75 18.55
C PHE A 149 -5.24 0.20 19.22
N GLN A 150 -4.59 1.05 20.00
CA GLN A 150 -3.34 0.72 20.66
C GLN A 150 -3.61 0.23 22.08
N TYR A 151 -3.05 -0.92 22.44
CA TYR A 151 -3.13 -1.48 23.79
C TYR A 151 -1.79 -2.06 24.22
N ASP A 152 -1.60 -2.16 25.54
CA ASP A 152 -0.41 -2.76 26.13
C ASP A 152 -0.71 -4.19 26.58
N PHE A 153 0.01 -5.15 26.00
CA PHE A 153 -0.01 -6.57 26.35
C PHE A 153 1.35 -6.92 26.98
N ASN A 154 1.41 -7.17 28.29
CA ASN A 154 2.66 -7.50 29.00
C ASN A 154 3.86 -6.55 28.73
N ASN A 155 3.60 -5.24 28.64
CA ASN A 155 4.56 -4.18 28.28
C ASN A 155 4.93 -4.09 26.79
N GLU A 156 4.25 -4.82 25.93
CA GLU A 156 4.31 -4.67 24.48
C GLU A 156 3.12 -3.86 23.99
N THR A 157 3.39 -2.77 23.29
CA THR A 157 2.35 -1.92 22.71
C THR A 157 2.00 -2.45 21.33
N LEU A 158 0.77 -2.94 21.17
CA LEU A 158 0.29 -3.61 19.94
C LEU A 158 -0.98 -2.96 19.40
N CYS A 159 -1.33 -3.32 18.17
CA CYS A 159 -2.52 -2.84 17.46
C CYS A 159 -3.61 -3.89 17.40
N ASP A 160 -4.82 -3.54 17.82
CA ASP A 160 -5.94 -4.47 17.87
C ASP A 160 -7.27 -3.79 17.49
N ARG A 161 -8.33 -4.58 17.47
CA ARG A 161 -9.72 -4.12 17.41
C ARG A 161 -10.09 -3.27 18.61
N ASN A 162 -11.11 -2.42 18.46
CA ASN A 162 -11.69 -1.70 19.59
C ASN A 162 -12.23 -2.63 20.69
N HIS A 163 -11.56 -2.70 21.85
CA HIS A 163 -11.97 -3.52 22.99
C HIS A 163 -13.27 -3.05 23.67
N LEU A 164 -13.75 -1.85 23.34
CA LEU A 164 -15.04 -1.34 23.83
C LEU A 164 -16.23 -1.92 23.07
N GLU A 165 -16.00 -2.55 21.93
CA GLU A 165 -17.05 -3.18 21.12
C GLU A 165 -17.25 -4.64 21.57
N SER A 166 -18.39 -4.91 22.20
CA SER A 166 -18.73 -6.25 22.67
C SER A 166 -19.17 -7.19 21.54
N GLY A 167 -18.71 -8.44 21.58
CA GLY A 167 -19.13 -9.52 20.67
C GLY A 167 -18.43 -9.49 19.31
N ASN A 168 -18.97 -10.27 18.37
CA ASN A 168 -18.47 -10.45 17.00
C ASN A 168 -18.33 -9.11 16.25
N GLY A 169 -17.18 -8.90 15.59
CA GLY A 169 -16.99 -7.73 14.75
C GLY A 169 -15.56 -7.55 14.25
N CYS A 170 -15.35 -6.48 13.49
CA CYS A 170 -14.02 -6.12 13.00
C CYS A 170 -13.75 -4.62 13.13
N SER A 171 -12.50 -4.26 13.40
CA SER A 171 -11.98 -2.91 13.15
C SER A 171 -11.14 -2.93 11.88
N ALA A 172 -11.24 -1.86 11.08
CA ALA A 172 -10.62 -1.79 9.77
C ALA A 172 -9.69 -0.59 9.64
N THR A 173 -8.62 -0.77 8.90
CA THR A 173 -7.77 0.31 8.40
C THR A 173 -7.64 0.21 6.88
N PHE A 174 -7.38 1.34 6.23
CA PHE A 174 -7.32 1.44 4.78
C PHE A 174 -5.97 2.02 4.35
N PHE A 175 -5.30 1.32 3.45
CA PHE A 175 -4.03 1.72 2.87
C PHE A 175 -4.26 2.17 1.44
N SER A 176 -3.96 3.45 1.19
CA SER A 176 -4.25 4.01 -0.13
C SER A 176 -3.33 3.44 -1.19
N SER A 177 -3.92 2.97 -2.29
CA SER A 177 -3.17 2.59 -3.49
C SER A 177 -2.63 3.81 -4.24
N SER A 178 -2.96 5.03 -3.79
CA SER A 178 -2.61 6.28 -4.49
C SER A 178 -3.12 6.32 -5.94
N GLY A 179 -4.18 5.55 -6.25
CA GLY A 179 -4.75 5.44 -7.59
C GLY A 179 -3.86 4.69 -8.60
N PHE A 180 -2.83 3.98 -8.12
CA PHE A 180 -2.01 3.12 -8.97
C PHE A 180 -2.80 1.88 -9.38
N ASN A 181 -2.68 1.50 -10.66
CA ASN A 181 -3.24 0.24 -11.12
C ASN A 181 -2.30 -0.90 -10.73
N TYR A 182 -2.82 -1.90 -10.04
CA TYR A 182 -2.06 -3.08 -9.64
C TYR A 182 -2.83 -4.36 -9.94
N ARG A 183 -2.09 -5.46 -10.08
CA ARG A 183 -2.62 -6.81 -10.31
C ARG A 183 -2.04 -7.85 -9.39
N LYS A 184 -1.00 -7.50 -8.64
CA LYS A 184 -0.46 -8.34 -7.58
C LYS A 184 -0.45 -7.58 -6.28
N VAL A 185 -0.78 -8.30 -5.22
CA VAL A 185 -0.66 -7.84 -3.84
C VAL A 185 0.24 -8.82 -3.12
N CYS A 186 1.08 -8.31 -2.26
CA CYS A 186 1.90 -9.10 -1.37
C CYS A 186 1.90 -8.44 -0.01
N GLY A 187 2.03 -9.23 1.04
CA GLY A 187 2.25 -8.67 2.35
C GLY A 187 2.61 -9.71 3.38
N LYS A 188 3.00 -9.22 4.55
CA LYS A 188 3.13 -10.00 5.77
C LYS A 188 2.42 -9.27 6.90
N VAL A 189 1.89 -10.05 7.82
CA VAL A 189 1.34 -9.59 9.08
C VAL A 189 1.94 -10.47 10.15
N ARG A 190 2.31 -9.88 11.28
CA ARG A 190 2.64 -10.63 12.50
C ARG A 190 1.74 -10.18 13.61
N GLY A 191 1.17 -11.15 14.29
CA GLY A 191 0.32 -10.96 15.44
C GLY A 191 0.63 -11.95 16.53
N TYR A 192 -0.21 -11.95 17.56
CA TYR A 192 -0.08 -12.82 18.70
C TYR A 192 -1.46 -13.30 19.12
N GLN A 193 -1.51 -14.45 19.77
CA GLN A 193 -2.75 -14.96 20.34
C GLN A 193 -2.98 -14.35 21.72
N TYR A 194 -4.22 -13.90 21.96
CA TYR A 194 -4.69 -13.56 23.30
C TYR A 194 -6.05 -14.24 23.56
N GLY A 195 -6.09 -15.08 24.58
CA GLY A 195 -7.25 -15.88 24.94
C GLY A 195 -7.47 -17.09 24.03
N CYS A 196 -8.73 -17.44 23.81
CA CYS A 196 -9.18 -18.63 23.09
C CYS A 196 -9.82 -18.21 21.77
N VAL A 197 -9.04 -18.15 20.69
CA VAL A 197 -9.44 -17.62 19.39
C VAL A 197 -10.09 -18.70 18.51
N ASP A 198 -11.10 -18.28 17.76
CA ASP A 198 -11.96 -19.14 16.97
C ASP A 198 -11.54 -19.19 15.47
N GLY A 199 -10.25 -19.43 15.20
CA GLY A 199 -9.67 -19.70 13.87
C GLY A 199 -10.49 -19.18 12.69
N ILE A 200 -11.22 -20.08 12.04
CA ILE A 200 -12.35 -19.73 11.16
C ILE A 200 -13.64 -19.85 11.97
N TYR A 201 -14.47 -18.81 11.99
CA TYR A 201 -15.67 -18.79 12.82
C TYR A 201 -16.84 -19.58 12.21
N PHE A 202 -17.46 -20.42 13.04
CA PHE A 202 -18.61 -21.26 12.70
C PHE A 202 -19.86 -20.88 13.50
N ASN A 203 -21.02 -20.86 12.84
CA ASN A 203 -22.31 -20.73 13.52
C ASN A 203 -23.18 -21.97 13.25
N ASN A 204 -23.52 -22.71 14.30
CA ASN A 204 -24.29 -23.97 14.23
C ASN A 204 -23.70 -25.01 13.25
N GLY A 205 -22.38 -25.12 13.19
CA GLY A 205 -21.66 -26.05 12.30
C GLY A 205 -21.63 -25.61 10.83
N ILE A 206 -21.92 -24.34 10.54
CA ILE A 206 -21.83 -23.75 9.20
C ILE A 206 -20.82 -22.60 9.23
N VAL A 207 -19.85 -22.63 8.32
CA VAL A 207 -18.90 -21.55 8.07
C VAL A 207 -19.66 -20.28 7.71
N ILE A 208 -19.35 -19.15 8.33
CA ILE A 208 -19.93 -17.87 7.93
C ILE A 208 -19.38 -17.46 6.56
N ASP A 209 -20.15 -17.71 5.51
CA ASP A 209 -19.75 -17.48 4.12
C ASP A 209 -19.99 -16.03 3.64
N SER A 210 -19.84 -15.05 4.52
CA SER A 210 -19.93 -13.63 4.14
C SER A 210 -18.64 -12.90 4.50
N ILE A 211 -18.00 -12.35 3.47
CA ILE A 211 -16.78 -11.54 3.58
C ILE A 211 -16.98 -10.28 4.43
N ASP A 212 -18.23 -9.86 4.67
CA ASP A 212 -18.54 -8.67 5.45
C ASP A 212 -18.60 -8.93 6.96
N ASN A 213 -18.76 -10.19 7.38
CA ASN A 213 -18.79 -10.58 8.80
C ASN A 213 -17.39 -10.79 9.38
N ALA A 214 -17.28 -10.93 10.70
CA ALA A 214 -16.07 -11.48 11.33
C ALA A 214 -16.12 -13.01 11.20
N TYR A 215 -15.70 -13.50 10.04
CA TYR A 215 -15.65 -14.93 9.70
C TYR A 215 -14.36 -15.62 10.17
N VAL A 216 -13.42 -14.86 10.69
CA VAL A 216 -12.09 -15.28 11.12
C VAL A 216 -11.70 -14.52 12.37
N ASP A 217 -11.06 -15.20 13.30
CA ASP A 217 -10.30 -14.57 14.37
C ASP A 217 -8.88 -14.31 13.86
N GLY A 218 -8.52 -13.03 13.73
CA GLY A 218 -7.28 -12.62 13.09
C GLY A 218 -7.51 -11.55 12.04
N VAL A 219 -6.89 -11.69 10.88
CA VAL A 219 -6.81 -10.62 9.87
C VAL A 219 -7.41 -11.03 8.53
N SER A 220 -8.28 -10.17 7.99
CA SER A 220 -8.82 -10.26 6.64
C SER A 220 -8.30 -9.11 5.80
N ILE A 221 -7.59 -9.41 4.71
CA ILE A 221 -7.11 -8.42 3.73
C ILE A 221 -8.01 -8.45 2.50
N THR A 222 -8.56 -7.30 2.17
CA THR A 222 -9.57 -7.15 1.12
C THR A 222 -9.33 -5.90 0.27
N HIS A 223 -9.98 -5.83 -0.89
CA HIS A 223 -10.06 -4.61 -1.68
C HIS A 223 -11.48 -4.44 -2.24
N GLY A 224 -11.78 -3.23 -2.71
CA GLY A 224 -13.11 -2.89 -3.21
C GLY A 224 -14.11 -2.67 -2.07
N ASN A 225 -14.93 -1.64 -2.21
CA ASN A 225 -15.86 -1.24 -1.14
C ASN A 225 -17.27 -1.83 -1.34
N ASN A 226 -17.69 -2.10 -2.59
CA ASN A 226 -18.97 -2.73 -2.87
C ASN A 226 -19.02 -3.32 -4.31
N PRO A 227 -18.88 -4.65 -4.50
CA PRO A 227 -18.63 -5.64 -3.45
C PRO A 227 -17.19 -5.61 -2.94
N ARG A 228 -17.00 -6.00 -1.68
CA ARG A 228 -15.70 -6.35 -1.11
C ARG A 228 -15.17 -7.62 -1.78
N GLN A 229 -13.88 -7.65 -2.06
CA GLN A 229 -13.17 -8.76 -2.68
C GLN A 229 -12.02 -9.22 -1.79
N HIS A 230 -11.88 -10.54 -1.67
CA HIS A 230 -10.86 -11.18 -0.84
C HIS A 230 -9.47 -11.12 -1.50
N ILE A 231 -8.43 -10.95 -0.68
CA ILE A 231 -7.03 -11.06 -1.09
C ILE A 231 -6.35 -12.16 -0.29
N TRP A 232 -6.40 -12.07 1.04
CA TRP A 232 -5.71 -13.00 1.94
C TRP A 232 -6.36 -13.02 3.32
N THR A 233 -6.27 -14.16 4.00
CA THR A 233 -6.70 -14.33 5.40
C THR A 233 -5.53 -14.80 6.27
N PHE A 234 -5.40 -14.24 7.46
CA PHE A 234 -4.51 -14.73 8.52
C PHE A 234 -5.39 -15.14 9.69
N ALA A 235 -5.55 -16.44 9.93
CA ALA A 235 -6.39 -17.00 10.97
C ALA A 235 -5.57 -17.38 12.20
N ALA A 236 -6.04 -17.02 13.38
CA ALA A 236 -5.44 -17.43 14.65
C ALA A 236 -6.21 -18.63 15.18
N GLY A 237 -5.60 -19.82 15.14
CA GLY A 237 -6.21 -21.06 15.62
C GLY A 237 -6.22 -21.16 17.14
N ASP A 238 -7.13 -21.97 17.68
CA ASP A 238 -7.28 -22.13 19.13
C ASP A 238 -6.02 -22.72 19.79
N GLN A 239 -5.50 -23.83 19.26
CA GLN A 239 -4.29 -24.48 19.78
C GLN A 239 -3.59 -25.45 18.79
N GLU A 240 -2.30 -25.73 19.02
CA GLU A 240 -1.47 -26.58 18.13
C GLU A 240 -1.75 -28.10 18.25
N TYR A 241 -2.12 -28.58 19.45
CA TYR A 241 -2.30 -30.02 19.72
C TYR A 241 -3.62 -30.60 19.22
N ASN A 242 -4.52 -29.78 18.70
CA ASN A 242 -5.88 -30.16 18.34
C ASN A 242 -6.16 -29.93 16.83
N ASN A 243 -7.26 -30.50 16.34
CA ASN A 243 -7.69 -30.38 14.94
C ASN A 243 -9.21 -30.33 14.83
N GLY A 244 -9.84 -29.92 15.93
CA GLY A 244 -11.28 -29.84 16.07
C GLY A 244 -11.80 -28.50 15.55
N GLN A 245 -13.02 -28.21 15.99
CA GLN A 245 -13.64 -26.91 15.76
C GLN A 245 -12.72 -25.81 16.32
N TYR A 246 -12.59 -24.69 15.58
CA TYR A 246 -11.80 -23.50 15.97
C TYR A 246 -10.29 -23.58 15.73
N ASP A 247 -9.75 -24.79 15.57
CA ASP A 247 -8.35 -24.99 15.21
C ASP A 247 -8.09 -24.65 13.74
N CYS A 248 -6.81 -24.63 13.36
CA CYS A 248 -6.44 -24.29 12.00
C CYS A 248 -6.93 -25.31 10.95
N PRO A 249 -7.49 -24.85 9.80
CA PRO A 249 -7.94 -25.75 8.74
C PRO A 249 -6.81 -26.59 8.10
N CYS A 250 -5.57 -26.13 8.21
CA CYS A 250 -4.38 -26.84 7.75
C CYS A 250 -3.89 -27.91 8.74
N ASN A 251 -4.49 -28.02 9.94
CA ASN A 251 -4.06 -29.03 10.91
C ASN A 251 -4.22 -30.45 10.37
N THR A 252 -3.34 -31.33 10.80
CA THR A 252 -3.31 -32.72 10.36
C THR A 252 -4.63 -33.42 10.72
N ASN A 253 -5.33 -33.94 9.72
CA ASN A 253 -6.67 -34.52 9.82
C ASN A 253 -7.77 -33.55 10.29
N SER A 254 -7.57 -32.23 10.11
CA SER A 254 -8.61 -31.24 10.36
C SER A 254 -9.83 -31.48 9.45
N ALA A 255 -11.02 -31.29 10.01
CA ALA A 255 -12.28 -31.25 9.27
C ALA A 255 -12.74 -29.81 8.98
N GLU A 256 -12.01 -28.82 9.51
CA GLU A 256 -12.34 -27.41 9.35
C GLU A 256 -12.09 -26.97 7.91
N THR A 257 -12.89 -26.01 7.45
CA THR A 257 -12.80 -25.48 6.09
C THR A 257 -12.89 -23.97 6.11
N THR A 258 -12.29 -23.32 5.12
CA THR A 258 -12.41 -21.88 4.92
C THR A 258 -13.68 -21.54 4.13
N PRO A 259 -14.18 -20.29 4.23
CA PRO A 259 -15.22 -19.81 3.33
C PRO A 259 -14.81 -19.97 1.86
N SER A 260 -15.79 -20.14 0.98
CA SER A 260 -15.54 -20.48 -0.43
C SER A 260 -14.74 -19.42 -1.19
N TYR A 261 -14.86 -18.15 -0.78
CA TYR A 261 -14.12 -17.02 -1.34
C TYR A 261 -12.69 -16.88 -0.80
N VAL A 262 -12.36 -17.54 0.31
CA VAL A 262 -11.00 -17.61 0.85
C VAL A 262 -10.23 -18.76 0.19
N GLY A 263 -10.84 -19.96 0.14
CA GLY A 263 -10.18 -21.15 -0.40
C GLY A 263 -8.82 -21.40 0.24
N ASP A 264 -7.76 -21.47 -0.57
CA ASP A 264 -6.38 -21.70 -0.14
C ASP A 264 -5.58 -20.39 0.09
N ASP A 265 -6.22 -19.22 -0.02
CA ASP A 265 -5.56 -17.91 0.14
C ASP A 265 -5.52 -17.48 1.61
N TYR A 266 -4.94 -18.33 2.46
CA TYR A 266 -4.82 -18.07 3.90
C TYR A 266 -3.53 -18.60 4.51
N TYR A 267 -3.17 -18.02 5.65
CA TYR A 267 -2.31 -18.66 6.65
C TYR A 267 -3.11 -18.86 7.93
N CYS A 268 -2.75 -19.90 8.68
CA CYS A 268 -3.32 -20.14 10.00
C CYS A 268 -2.20 -20.61 10.93
N GLU A 269 -2.23 -20.14 12.17
CA GLU A 269 -1.25 -20.50 13.21
C GLU A 269 -1.88 -20.26 14.59
N SER A 270 -1.38 -20.94 15.61
CA SER A 270 -1.86 -20.86 16.99
C SER A 270 -0.66 -20.67 17.90
N GLY A 271 -0.69 -19.67 18.78
CA GLY A 271 0.40 -19.43 19.74
C GLY A 271 0.24 -20.23 21.03
N ALA A 272 -0.91 -20.89 21.20
CA ALA A 272 -1.17 -21.77 22.33
C ALA A 272 -0.88 -23.22 21.94
N SER A 273 0.19 -23.79 22.52
CA SER A 273 0.47 -25.22 22.30
C SER A 273 -0.72 -26.14 22.66
N ALA A 274 -1.26 -26.01 23.87
CA ALA A 274 -2.38 -26.81 24.40
C ALA A 274 -3.60 -25.92 24.72
N LEU A 275 -4.55 -26.48 25.49
CA LEU A 275 -5.81 -25.83 25.85
C LEU A 275 -5.61 -24.34 26.14
N CYS A 276 -6.21 -23.53 25.28
CA CYS A 276 -6.25 -22.10 25.47
C CYS A 276 -6.84 -21.76 26.85
N HIS A 277 -6.42 -20.62 27.39
CA HIS A 277 -6.99 -20.10 28.63
C HIS A 277 -7.41 -18.66 28.39
N VAL A 278 -8.66 -18.37 28.74
CA VAL A 278 -9.22 -17.03 28.69
C VAL A 278 -8.30 -16.07 29.47
N ILE A 279 -7.95 -14.92 28.87
CA ILE A 279 -7.07 -13.88 29.45
C ILE A 279 -5.57 -14.25 29.51
N ASN A 280 -5.12 -15.24 28.73
CA ASN A 280 -3.69 -15.49 28.53
C ASN A 280 -3.17 -14.81 27.27
N TYR A 281 -1.96 -14.27 27.35
CA TYR A 281 -1.21 -13.72 26.22
C TYR A 281 -0.06 -14.67 25.87
N PHE A 282 0.12 -14.98 24.59
CA PHE A 282 1.15 -15.89 24.09
C PHE A 282 2.18 -15.11 23.24
N PRO A 283 3.18 -14.44 23.87
CA PRO A 283 4.18 -13.64 23.15
C PRO A 283 5.34 -14.45 22.57
N ASP A 284 5.60 -15.63 23.13
CA ASP A 284 6.80 -16.41 22.78
C ASP A 284 6.68 -17.07 21.41
N ASP A 285 5.45 -17.25 20.92
CA ASP A 285 5.10 -17.87 19.63
C ASP A 285 4.26 -16.89 18.77
N PRO A 286 4.93 -16.03 17.95
CA PRO A 286 4.26 -15.02 17.15
C PRO A 286 3.59 -15.61 15.91
N LEU A 287 2.30 -15.33 15.75
CA LEU A 287 1.48 -15.87 14.68
C LEU A 287 1.94 -15.46 13.27
N TRP A 288 1.88 -16.43 12.37
CA TRP A 288 2.05 -16.35 10.91
C TRP A 288 3.46 -15.98 10.49
N ASP A 289 4.43 -16.26 11.34
CA ASP A 289 5.84 -16.04 11.05
C ASP A 289 6.50 -17.28 10.38
N GLY A 290 5.79 -18.41 10.37
CA GLY A 290 6.21 -19.67 9.77
C GLY A 290 7.15 -20.48 10.64
N GLN A 291 7.23 -20.19 11.93
CA GLN A 291 8.04 -20.89 12.92
C GLN A 291 7.13 -21.47 14.00
N GLU A 292 7.70 -22.36 14.82
CA GLU A 292 7.06 -22.88 16.06
C GLU A 292 5.72 -23.62 15.89
N CYS A 293 5.28 -23.84 14.65
CA CYS A 293 4.12 -24.67 14.32
C CYS A 293 4.41 -26.16 14.54
N ASP A 294 4.17 -26.62 15.76
CA ASP A 294 4.42 -28.00 16.16
C ASP A 294 3.18 -28.89 15.95
N HIS A 295 3.33 -30.18 16.28
CA HIS A 295 2.22 -31.12 16.40
C HIS A 295 1.28 -31.21 15.19
N LEU A 296 -0.03 -31.00 15.40
CA LEU A 296 -1.03 -31.11 14.34
C LEU A 296 -0.99 -29.91 13.42
N GLU A 297 -0.51 -28.76 13.90
CA GLU A 297 -0.37 -27.52 13.14
C GLU A 297 0.82 -27.49 12.19
N SER A 298 1.80 -28.39 12.33
CA SER A 298 2.96 -28.46 11.45
C SER A 298 2.73 -28.29 9.93
N PRO A 299 1.60 -28.73 9.29
CA PRO A 299 1.36 -28.46 7.88
C PRO A 299 1.02 -26.99 7.54
N CYS A 300 0.64 -26.17 8.52
CA CYS A 300 0.29 -24.77 8.33
C CYS A 300 1.51 -23.90 7.98
N CYS A 301 2.70 -24.32 8.40
CA CYS A 301 3.93 -23.52 8.28
C CYS A 301 4.92 -24.07 7.24
N VAL A 302 4.43 -24.86 6.29
CA VAL A 302 5.25 -25.46 5.23
C VAL A 302 5.36 -24.58 3.99
N SER A 303 4.63 -23.47 3.92
CA SER A 303 4.68 -22.59 2.76
C SER A 303 6.05 -21.92 2.67
N SER A 304 6.73 -22.12 1.54
CA SER A 304 8.04 -21.51 1.29
C SER A 304 7.99 -19.98 1.16
N SER A 305 6.79 -19.39 1.09
CA SER A 305 6.63 -17.95 1.01
C SER A 305 6.42 -17.29 2.37
N LEU A 306 6.09 -18.05 3.43
CA LEU A 306 5.96 -17.49 4.79
C LEU A 306 7.22 -16.68 5.18
N PRO A 307 7.05 -15.51 5.82
CA PRO A 307 5.79 -14.91 6.29
C PRO A 307 5.03 -14.08 5.23
N TRP A 308 5.46 -14.12 3.97
CA TRP A 308 4.89 -13.33 2.89
C TRP A 308 3.84 -14.10 2.07
N PHE A 309 2.64 -13.55 1.94
CA PHE A 309 1.74 -13.98 0.87
C PHE A 309 2.02 -13.23 -0.43
N VAL A 310 1.73 -13.86 -1.56
CA VAL A 310 1.71 -13.20 -2.87
C VAL A 310 0.46 -13.63 -3.63
N LYS A 311 -0.44 -12.68 -3.86
CA LYS A 311 -1.72 -12.90 -4.54
C LYS A 311 -1.77 -12.16 -5.86
N ALA A 312 -2.02 -12.89 -6.94
CA ALA A 312 -2.44 -12.30 -8.22
C ALA A 312 -3.96 -12.12 -8.24
N LEU A 313 -4.41 -10.93 -8.62
CA LEU A 313 -5.82 -10.60 -8.77
C LEU A 313 -6.30 -10.97 -10.18
N ASN A 314 -7.56 -11.41 -10.28
CA ASN A 314 -8.20 -11.77 -11.55
C ASN A 314 -8.26 -10.59 -12.53
N LYS A 315 -8.36 -9.36 -12.00
CA LYS A 315 -8.41 -8.12 -12.77
C LYS A 315 -7.61 -7.04 -12.05
N GLY A 316 -6.94 -6.19 -12.83
CA GLY A 316 -6.27 -5.02 -12.27
C GLY A 316 -7.26 -4.02 -11.68
N THR A 317 -6.89 -3.45 -10.56
CA THR A 317 -7.71 -2.48 -9.82
C THR A 317 -6.87 -1.30 -9.35
N THR A 318 -7.55 -0.25 -8.89
CA THR A 318 -6.97 0.92 -8.20
C THR A 318 -7.60 1.10 -6.82
N ASP A 319 -8.32 0.08 -6.33
CA ASP A 319 -8.95 0.13 -5.02
C ASP A 319 -7.88 0.32 -3.94
N ASP A 320 -8.26 0.93 -2.82
CA ASP A 320 -7.43 0.90 -1.63
C ASP A 320 -7.47 -0.52 -1.03
N ILE A 321 -6.39 -0.89 -0.33
CA ILE A 321 -6.33 -2.15 0.41
C ILE A 321 -6.92 -1.92 1.81
N GLU A 322 -7.89 -2.75 2.16
CA GLU A 322 -8.47 -2.80 3.50
C GLU A 322 -7.80 -3.94 4.29
N LEU A 323 -7.39 -3.66 5.52
CA LEU A 323 -7.01 -4.66 6.50
C LEU A 323 -7.99 -4.60 7.65
N ARG A 324 -8.56 -5.75 8.02
CA ARG A 324 -9.53 -5.87 9.12
C ARG A 324 -9.00 -6.82 10.16
N ILE A 325 -8.95 -6.39 11.43
CA ILE A 325 -8.79 -7.29 12.57
C ILE A 325 -10.20 -7.68 13.00
N CYS A 326 -10.50 -8.96 12.93
CA CYS A 326 -11.80 -9.54 13.19
C CYS A 326 -11.71 -10.50 14.38
N THR A 327 -12.77 -10.54 15.19
CA THR A 327 -12.93 -11.51 16.27
C THR A 327 -14.37 -11.98 16.33
N SER A 328 -14.56 -13.23 16.70
CA SER A 328 -15.86 -13.86 16.79
C SER A 328 -16.59 -13.51 18.08
N GLU A 329 -15.81 -13.24 19.13
CA GLU A 329 -16.22 -12.73 20.42
C GLU A 329 -15.50 -11.41 20.77
N GLY A 330 -15.78 -10.90 21.97
CA GLY A 330 -15.21 -9.66 22.47
C GLY A 330 -14.00 -9.89 23.37
N TYR A 331 -13.12 -8.89 23.43
CA TYR A 331 -12.11 -8.81 24.48
C TYR A 331 -12.76 -8.87 25.88
N PRO A 332 -12.20 -9.61 26.85
CA PRO A 332 -10.89 -10.25 26.84
C PRO A 332 -10.91 -11.75 26.46
N ASN A 333 -11.98 -12.26 25.86
CA ASN A 333 -12.00 -13.69 25.51
C ASN A 333 -11.12 -13.99 24.29
N GLU A 334 -11.23 -13.12 23.28
CA GLU A 334 -10.59 -13.29 21.97
C GLU A 334 -9.95 -11.98 21.54
N ALA A 335 -8.66 -12.04 21.23
CA ALA A 335 -7.94 -10.94 20.59
C ALA A 335 -6.73 -11.45 19.80
N THR A 336 -6.42 -10.73 18.73
CA THR A 336 -5.27 -11.04 17.86
C THR A 336 -4.47 -9.77 17.58
N PRO A 337 -3.79 -9.22 18.62
CA PRO A 337 -3.05 -7.99 18.49
C PRO A 337 -1.85 -8.12 17.53
N LEU A 338 -1.57 -7.08 16.77
CA LEU A 338 -0.57 -7.03 15.69
C LEU A 338 0.59 -6.09 16.03
N ASP A 339 1.80 -6.45 15.62
CA ASP A 339 2.96 -5.54 15.65
C ASP A 339 3.51 -5.19 14.26
N ILE A 340 3.47 -6.12 13.31
CA ILE A 340 3.94 -5.91 11.93
C ILE A 340 2.77 -5.93 10.96
N ILE A 341 2.69 -4.90 10.13
CA ILE A 341 1.85 -4.88 8.92
C ILE A 341 2.71 -4.32 7.79
N GLU A 342 2.96 -5.11 6.75
CA GLU A 342 3.71 -4.64 5.60
C GLU A 342 3.05 -5.15 4.31
N ILE A 343 2.62 -4.23 3.44
CA ILE A 343 1.84 -4.56 2.23
C ILE A 343 2.42 -3.81 1.03
N TYR A 344 2.55 -4.55 -0.06
CA TYR A 344 3.03 -4.10 -1.35
C TYR A 344 2.04 -4.38 -2.48
N ILE A 345 2.09 -3.56 -3.52
CA ILE A 345 1.35 -3.74 -4.78
C ILE A 345 2.30 -3.70 -5.98
N LYS A 346 1.88 -4.34 -7.07
CA LYS A 346 2.63 -4.37 -8.33
C LYS A 346 1.72 -4.53 -9.55
#